data_AF-A0A2E1HJG4-F1
#
_entry.id   AF-A0A2E1HJG4-F1
#
_cell.length_a   1.000
_cell.length_b   1.000
_cell.length_c   1.000
_cell.angle_alpha   90.00
_cell.angle_beta   90.00
_cell.angle_gamma   90.00
#
_symmetry.space_group_name_H-M   'P 1'
#
loop_
_entity.id
_entity.type
_entity.pdbx_description
1 polymer ?
#
loop_
_entity_poly.entity_id
_entity_poly.type
_entity_poly.pdbx_seq_one_letter_code
_entity_poly.pdbx_strand_id
1 'polypeptide(L)'
;MRNKIRAGLLAALIFAPAIAISSMGNAQDRAPEAPAPSTPALPPVDEADEKSLKSVADFDAIADQTERSIAIFQETGKVLLHPRCVNCHPAGDRPLQGMDMHLHQPPVRRGDANFGEPGMMCNTCHGPANVPVVAQSENIQSIPGNPNWHLAPIEMAWQGRSLGDICRQIKDEDRNGGKTLAELVDHMANDDLVGWGWHPGKGREPVPGTQKQFGELYKAWAATGAHCPDS
;
A
#
# COMPACT_ATOMS: atom_id res chain seq x y z
N MET A 1 -22.66 18.54 -81.74
CA MET A 1 -21.26 18.98 -81.86
C MET A 1 -20.99 20.05 -80.81
N ARG A 2 -19.83 19.93 -80.15
CA ARG A 2 -19.12 20.85 -79.23
C ARG A 2 -19.58 22.31 -79.10
N ASN A 3 -19.28 22.84 -77.91
CA ASN A 3 -18.94 24.23 -77.51
C ASN A 3 -20.07 24.96 -76.77
N LYS A 4 -19.80 25.79 -75.74
CA LYS A 4 -18.55 26.25 -75.12
C LYS A 4 -18.92 26.77 -73.72
N ILE A 5 -17.99 26.58 -72.80
CA ILE A 5 -17.97 27.13 -71.44
C ILE A 5 -17.86 28.67 -71.50
N ARG A 6 -18.59 29.37 -70.63
CA ARG A 6 -18.22 30.72 -70.17
C ARG A 6 -18.04 30.72 -68.67
N ALA A 7 -16.85 31.13 -68.26
CA ALA A 7 -16.39 31.28 -66.90
C ALA A 7 -17.09 32.47 -66.21
N GLY A 8 -17.48 32.26 -64.96
CA GLY A 8 -17.82 33.32 -64.00
C GLY A 8 -16.82 33.25 -62.84
N LEU A 9 -16.05 34.32 -62.69
CA LEU A 9 -15.17 34.58 -61.55
C LEU A 9 -16.01 34.65 -60.27
N LEU A 10 -15.71 33.82 -59.26
CA LEU A 10 -16.04 34.13 -57.87
C LEU A 10 -14.75 34.15 -57.06
N ALA A 11 -14.48 35.31 -56.47
CA ALA A 11 -13.37 35.56 -55.58
C ALA A 11 -13.50 34.68 -54.33
N ALA A 12 -12.44 33.90 -54.05
CA ALA A 12 -12.31 33.12 -52.83
C ALA A 12 -11.96 34.05 -51.66
N LEU A 13 -12.90 34.26 -50.74
CA LEU A 13 -12.62 34.76 -49.39
C LEU A 13 -12.48 33.54 -48.47
N ILE A 14 -11.24 33.11 -48.25
CA ILE A 14 -10.91 32.09 -47.25
C ILE A 14 -10.90 32.77 -45.89
N PHE A 15 -11.99 32.65 -45.14
CA PHE A 15 -11.99 32.88 -43.70
C PHE A 15 -11.55 31.58 -43.03
N ALA A 16 -10.28 31.50 -42.62
CA ALA A 16 -9.81 30.45 -41.73
C ALA A 16 -10.24 30.79 -40.30
N PRO A 17 -11.05 29.96 -39.62
CA PRO A 17 -11.29 30.15 -38.20
C PRO A 17 -10.04 29.68 -37.45
N ALA A 18 -9.38 30.60 -36.75
CA ALA A 18 -8.35 30.25 -35.77
C ALA A 18 -9.05 29.56 -34.59
N ILE A 19 -9.05 28.22 -34.60
CA ILE A 19 -9.46 27.42 -33.44
C ILE A 19 -8.32 27.53 -32.43
N ALA A 20 -8.49 28.39 -31.42
CA ALA A 20 -7.65 28.39 -30.24
C ALA A 20 -7.95 27.12 -29.44
N ILE A 21 -7.07 26.12 -29.55
CA ILE A 21 -7.09 24.95 -28.68
C ILE A 21 -6.54 25.41 -27.34
N SER A 22 -7.43 25.82 -26.43
CA SER A 22 -7.10 25.94 -25.01
C SER A 22 -6.81 24.54 -24.49
N SER A 23 -5.53 24.25 -24.25
CA SER A 23 -5.09 23.11 -23.46
C SER A 23 -5.59 23.28 -22.02
N MET A 24 -6.82 22.86 -21.76
CA MET A 24 -7.26 22.53 -20.41
C MET A 24 -6.47 21.29 -20.00
N GLY A 25 -5.33 21.50 -19.35
CA GLY A 25 -4.57 20.43 -18.73
C GLY A 25 -5.47 19.68 -17.75
N ASN A 26 -5.56 18.37 -17.96
CA ASN A 26 -6.31 17.45 -17.12
C ASN A 26 -5.86 17.65 -15.65
N ALA A 27 -6.80 17.99 -14.78
CA ALA A 27 -6.58 18.07 -13.34
C ALA A 27 -6.38 16.69 -12.67
N GLN A 28 -6.26 15.62 -13.46
CA GLN A 28 -6.15 14.23 -13.01
C GLN A 28 -4.70 13.72 -12.88
N ASP A 29 -3.69 14.48 -13.34
CA ASP A 29 -2.28 14.01 -13.36
C ASP A 29 -1.43 14.48 -12.18
N ARG A 30 -2.05 14.93 -11.08
CA ARG A 30 -1.30 15.24 -9.85
C ARG A 30 -1.76 14.33 -8.73
N ALA A 31 -1.30 13.08 -8.79
CA ALA A 31 -1.07 12.33 -7.57
C ALA A 31 -0.22 13.22 -6.64
N PRO A 32 -0.59 13.38 -5.35
CA PRO A 32 0.21 14.14 -4.43
C PRO A 32 1.63 13.57 -4.43
N GLU A 33 2.62 14.45 -4.56
CA GLU A 33 4.02 14.05 -4.53
C GLU A 33 4.27 13.28 -3.23
N ALA A 34 4.68 12.02 -3.37
CA ALA A 34 4.97 11.19 -2.22
C ALA A 34 6.02 11.93 -1.36
N PRO A 35 5.79 12.09 -0.05
CA PRO A 35 6.77 12.73 0.81
C PRO A 35 8.12 12.03 0.62
N ALA A 36 9.21 12.80 0.66
CA ALA A 36 10.56 12.26 0.58
C ALA A 36 10.67 11.07 1.54
N PRO A 37 11.27 9.93 1.12
CA PRO A 37 11.31 8.70 1.90
C PRO A 37 11.91 9.02 3.26
N SER A 38 11.02 9.20 4.23
CA SER A 38 11.38 9.24 5.61
C SER A 38 11.43 7.78 5.96
N THR A 39 12.63 7.24 6.12
CA THR A 39 12.80 5.96 6.80
C THR A 39 11.94 6.08 8.06
N PRO A 40 10.95 5.19 8.28
CA PRO A 40 10.24 5.17 9.54
C PRO A 40 11.29 4.78 10.58
N ALA A 41 11.92 5.78 11.19
CA ALA A 41 12.91 5.57 12.21
C ALA A 41 12.14 5.29 13.49
N LEU A 42 11.61 4.07 13.58
CA LEU A 42 11.62 3.44 14.89
C LEU A 42 13.07 3.59 15.40
N PRO A 43 13.27 4.01 16.66
CA PRO A 43 14.61 4.08 17.22
C PRO A 43 15.31 2.71 17.04
N PRO A 44 16.64 2.68 16.87
CA PRO A 44 17.36 1.42 16.71
C PRO A 44 17.02 0.49 17.87
N VAL A 45 16.43 -0.65 17.55
CA VAL A 45 16.10 -1.73 18.48
C VAL A 45 16.98 -2.93 18.15
N ASP A 46 17.29 -3.77 19.14
CA ASP A 46 18.10 -4.97 18.91
C ASP A 46 17.39 -5.88 17.89
N GLU A 47 18.13 -6.53 16.97
CA GLU A 47 17.51 -7.39 15.92
C GLU A 47 16.64 -8.52 16.50
N ALA A 48 16.94 -8.98 17.72
CA ALA A 48 16.11 -9.96 18.42
C ALA A 48 14.77 -9.35 18.90
N ASP A 49 14.78 -8.06 19.28
CA ASP A 49 13.58 -7.31 19.67
C ASP A 49 12.76 -6.91 18.44
N GLU A 50 13.38 -6.71 17.27
CA GLU A 50 12.69 -6.47 16.00
C GLU A 50 11.86 -7.67 15.55
N LYS A 51 12.32 -8.90 15.78
CA LYS A 51 11.62 -10.12 15.35
C LYS A 51 10.50 -10.56 16.30
N SER A 52 10.37 -9.91 17.45
CA SER A 52 9.35 -10.22 18.44
C SER A 52 8.35 -9.07 18.63
N LEU A 53 7.18 -9.39 19.17
CA LEU A 53 6.21 -8.40 19.62
C LEU A 53 5.99 -8.54 21.11
N LYS A 54 6.04 -7.41 21.82
CA LYS A 54 5.61 -7.33 23.21
C LYS A 54 4.14 -7.68 23.34
N SER A 55 3.78 -8.23 24.49
CA SER A 55 2.39 -8.44 24.88
C SER A 55 1.76 -7.14 25.37
N VAL A 56 0.43 -7.09 25.42
CA VAL A 56 -0.29 -5.92 25.99
C VAL A 56 0.12 -5.66 27.44
N ALA A 57 0.39 -6.71 28.22
CA ALA A 57 0.76 -6.60 29.63
C ALA A 57 2.09 -5.86 29.86
N ASP A 58 2.99 -5.87 28.87
CA ASP A 58 4.27 -5.16 28.96
C ASP A 58 4.10 -3.63 29.03
N PHE A 59 2.90 -3.11 28.71
CA PHE A 59 2.57 -1.69 28.76
C PHE A 59 1.76 -1.29 30.00
N ASP A 60 1.41 -2.23 30.88
CA ASP A 60 0.52 -1.97 32.01
C ASP A 60 1.11 -1.01 33.07
N ALA A 61 2.44 -0.89 33.11
CA ALA A 61 3.15 0.01 34.00
C ALA A 61 3.03 1.50 33.60
N ILE A 62 2.62 1.82 32.38
CA ILE A 62 2.50 3.21 31.90
C ILE A 62 1.19 3.82 32.42
N ALA A 63 1.25 4.61 33.50
CA ALA A 63 0.05 5.10 34.18
C ALA A 63 -0.82 6.04 33.33
N ASP A 64 -0.21 6.91 32.52
CA ASP A 64 -0.94 7.81 31.64
C ASP A 64 -1.54 7.03 30.46
N GLN A 65 -2.85 7.18 30.25
CA GLN A 65 -3.57 6.40 29.25
C GLN A 65 -3.18 6.80 27.81
N THR A 66 -2.90 8.07 27.56
CA THR A 66 -2.49 8.55 26.24
C THR A 66 -1.08 8.08 25.92
N GLU A 67 -0.14 8.19 26.85
CA GLU A 67 1.21 7.65 26.71
C GLU A 67 1.17 6.12 26.48
N ARG A 68 0.33 5.41 27.23
CA ARG A 68 0.16 3.96 27.05
C ARG A 68 -0.40 3.61 25.68
N SER A 69 -1.42 4.33 25.22
CA SER A 69 -1.99 4.15 23.88
C SER A 69 -0.92 4.34 22.80
N ILE A 70 -0.11 5.39 22.91
CA ILE A 70 0.95 5.68 21.95
C ILE A 70 2.02 4.57 21.97
N ALA A 71 2.45 4.14 23.16
CA ALA A 71 3.45 3.09 23.31
C ALA A 71 2.98 1.74 22.72
N ILE A 72 1.71 1.38 22.92
CA ILE A 72 1.11 0.18 22.30
C ILE A 72 1.13 0.32 20.77
N PHE A 73 0.73 1.47 20.22
CA PHE A 73 0.76 1.67 18.77
C PHE A 73 2.17 1.64 18.19
N GLN A 74 3.16 2.19 18.90
CA GLN A 74 4.56 2.12 18.51
C GLN A 74 5.04 0.68 18.35
N GLU A 75 4.62 -0.22 19.23
CA GLU A 75 4.92 -1.65 19.09
C GLU A 75 4.26 -2.27 17.85
N THR A 76 3.00 -1.89 17.54
CA THR A 76 2.36 -2.30 16.27
C THR A 76 3.12 -1.79 15.04
N GLY A 77 3.85 -0.68 15.19
CA GLY A 77 4.72 -0.11 14.18
C GLY A 77 5.78 -1.07 13.66
N LYS A 78 6.29 -1.99 14.50
CA LYS A 78 7.22 -3.05 14.08
C LYS A 78 6.65 -3.92 12.96
N VAL A 79 5.33 -4.12 12.94
CA VAL A 79 4.61 -4.85 11.87
C VAL A 79 4.23 -3.90 10.74
N LEU A 80 3.57 -2.78 11.03
CA LEU A 80 3.03 -1.86 10.01
C LEU A 80 4.13 -1.33 9.07
N LEU A 81 5.33 -1.10 9.61
CA LEU A 81 6.48 -0.57 8.88
C LEU A 81 7.37 -1.67 8.29
N HIS A 82 7.10 -2.94 8.62
CA HIS A 82 7.88 -4.06 8.11
C HIS A 82 7.77 -4.12 6.58
N PRO A 83 8.86 -4.41 5.83
CA PRO A 83 8.83 -4.52 4.37
C PRO A 83 7.72 -5.42 3.84
N ARG A 84 7.39 -6.50 4.55
CA ARG A 84 6.29 -7.41 4.19
C ARG A 84 4.93 -6.71 4.08
N CYS A 85 4.64 -5.74 4.96
CA CYS A 85 3.42 -4.94 4.94
C CYS A 85 3.56 -3.78 3.95
N VAL A 86 4.66 -3.02 4.01
CA VAL A 86 4.90 -1.85 3.15
C VAL A 86 4.96 -2.22 1.67
N ASN A 87 5.45 -3.43 1.33
CA ASN A 87 5.47 -3.92 -0.06
C ASN A 87 4.07 -3.98 -0.70
N CYS A 88 3.03 -4.22 0.11
CA CYS A 88 1.62 -4.24 -0.30
C CYS A 88 0.95 -2.86 -0.21
N HIS A 89 1.59 -1.90 0.47
CA HIS A 89 1.16 -0.51 0.64
C HIS A 89 2.15 0.49 -0.02
N PRO A 90 2.52 0.30 -1.31
CA PRO A 90 3.47 1.19 -1.98
C PRO A 90 2.87 2.58 -2.21
N ALA A 91 3.73 3.60 -2.23
CA ALA A 91 3.35 4.99 -2.48
C ALA A 91 3.01 5.27 -3.96
N GLY A 92 3.41 4.37 -4.87
CA GLY A 92 3.10 4.47 -6.29
C GLY A 92 2.32 3.27 -6.82
N ASP A 93 2.24 3.19 -8.14
CA ASP A 93 1.49 2.14 -8.84
C ASP A 93 2.27 0.83 -9.00
N ARG A 94 3.49 0.73 -8.47
CA ARG A 94 4.31 -0.47 -8.61
C ARG A 94 4.50 -1.12 -7.25
N PRO A 95 4.16 -2.40 -7.09
CA PRO A 95 4.45 -3.12 -5.87
C PRO A 95 5.94 -3.23 -5.64
N LEU A 96 6.29 -3.40 -4.38
CA LEU A 96 7.66 -3.67 -3.95
C LEU A 96 7.80 -5.14 -3.57
N GLN A 97 9.04 -5.60 -3.45
CA GLN A 97 9.38 -6.97 -3.19
C GLN A 97 10.64 -7.06 -2.33
N GLY A 98 10.72 -8.11 -1.53
CA GLY A 98 11.88 -8.39 -0.68
C GLY A 98 11.94 -7.52 0.57
N MET A 99 13.02 -7.70 1.33
CA MET A 99 13.30 -6.89 2.52
C MET A 99 13.96 -5.56 2.16
N ASP A 100 14.60 -5.50 0.99
CA ASP A 100 15.17 -4.30 0.37
C ASP A 100 14.11 -3.44 -0.33
N MET A 101 12.86 -3.88 -0.38
CA MET A 101 11.72 -3.16 -0.96
C MET A 101 11.98 -2.65 -2.39
N HIS A 102 12.69 -3.44 -3.20
CA HIS A 102 12.90 -3.12 -4.61
C HIS A 102 11.60 -3.30 -5.40
N LEU A 103 11.53 -2.71 -6.60
CA LEU A 103 10.34 -2.84 -7.45
C LEU A 103 10.12 -4.30 -7.88
N HIS A 104 8.89 -4.78 -7.70
CA HIS A 104 8.48 -6.15 -8.01
C HIS A 104 8.97 -6.63 -9.38
N GLN A 105 9.44 -7.87 -9.43
CA GLN A 105 9.90 -8.56 -10.64
C GLN A 105 9.09 -9.84 -10.88
N PRO A 106 8.50 -10.04 -12.09
CA PRO A 106 8.55 -9.13 -13.24
C PRO A 106 7.79 -7.81 -12.98
N PRO A 107 8.07 -6.74 -13.75
CA PRO A 107 7.38 -5.46 -13.59
C PRO A 107 5.87 -5.59 -13.79
N VAL A 108 5.12 -5.17 -12.78
CA VAL A 108 3.65 -5.06 -12.81
C VAL A 108 3.22 -3.68 -12.31
N ARG A 109 1.97 -3.31 -12.60
CA ARG A 109 1.33 -2.07 -12.14
C ARG A 109 0.08 -2.40 -11.33
N ARG A 110 -0.37 -1.47 -10.51
CA ARG A 110 -1.50 -1.56 -9.59
C ARG A 110 -2.83 -1.82 -10.31
N GLY A 111 -3.11 -1.04 -11.35
CA GLY A 111 -4.42 -1.02 -12.03
C GLY A 111 -5.56 -0.50 -11.14
N ASP A 112 -6.69 -0.16 -11.74
CA ASP A 112 -7.82 0.46 -11.04
C ASP A 112 -8.41 -0.42 -9.91
N ALA A 113 -8.26 -1.75 -10.03
CA ALA A 113 -8.73 -2.72 -9.04
C ALA A 113 -7.65 -3.11 -8.02
N ASN A 114 -6.48 -2.46 -8.02
CA ASN A 114 -5.31 -2.84 -7.22
C ASN A 114 -4.79 -4.28 -7.47
N PHE A 115 -5.16 -4.87 -8.61
CA PHE A 115 -4.99 -6.28 -8.92
C PHE A 115 -4.28 -6.53 -10.27
N GLY A 116 -3.54 -5.53 -10.76
CA GLY A 116 -2.88 -5.59 -12.04
C GLY A 116 -3.63 -4.86 -13.15
N GLU A 117 -2.95 -4.70 -14.28
CA GLU A 117 -3.48 -4.14 -15.51
C GLU A 117 -3.88 -5.25 -16.49
N PRO A 118 -4.79 -5.00 -17.44
CA PRO A 118 -5.11 -5.95 -18.50
C PRO A 118 -3.85 -6.51 -19.19
N GLY A 119 -3.73 -7.84 -19.19
CA GLY A 119 -2.57 -8.56 -19.74
C GLY A 119 -1.47 -8.89 -18.72
N MET A 120 -1.46 -8.27 -17.54
CA MET A 120 -0.54 -8.56 -16.42
C MET A 120 -1.27 -8.46 -15.08
N MET A 121 -2.37 -9.22 -14.93
CA MET A 121 -3.11 -9.36 -13.68
C MET A 121 -2.32 -10.17 -12.65
N CYS A 122 -2.45 -9.87 -11.36
CA CYS A 122 -1.66 -10.53 -10.31
C CYS A 122 -1.84 -12.06 -10.29
N ASN A 123 -3.05 -12.55 -10.55
CA ASN A 123 -3.34 -13.99 -10.59
C ASN A 123 -2.73 -14.75 -11.77
N THR A 124 -2.08 -14.07 -12.71
CA THR A 124 -1.24 -14.73 -13.72
C THR A 124 -0.12 -15.53 -13.06
N CYS A 125 0.39 -15.05 -11.93
CA CYS A 125 1.45 -15.70 -11.15
C CYS A 125 0.99 -16.09 -9.75
N HIS A 126 0.26 -15.23 -9.05
CA HIS A 126 -0.13 -15.41 -7.66
C HIS A 126 -1.42 -16.21 -7.54
N GLY A 127 -1.32 -17.45 -7.07
CA GLY A 127 -2.46 -18.33 -6.85
C GLY A 127 -3.15 -18.10 -5.49
N PRO A 128 -4.13 -18.95 -5.14
CA PRO A 128 -4.84 -18.87 -3.87
C PRO A 128 -3.99 -19.26 -2.64
N ALA A 129 -2.77 -19.76 -2.86
CA ALA A 129 -1.85 -20.15 -1.80
C ALA A 129 -0.40 -19.99 -2.25
N ASN A 130 0.53 -19.95 -1.29
CA ASN A 130 1.96 -19.98 -1.57
C ASN A 130 2.33 -21.27 -2.33
N VAL A 131 3.07 -21.15 -3.43
CA VAL A 131 3.51 -22.29 -4.25
C VAL A 131 5.04 -22.35 -4.26
N PRO A 132 5.68 -23.40 -3.72
CA PRO A 132 7.11 -23.61 -3.88
C PRO A 132 7.47 -23.73 -5.37
N VAL A 133 8.58 -23.12 -5.78
CA VAL A 133 9.08 -23.22 -7.15
C VAL A 133 10.45 -23.85 -7.19
N VAL A 134 10.70 -24.61 -8.25
CA VAL A 134 12.05 -25.05 -8.62
C VAL A 134 12.57 -24.03 -9.63
N ALA A 135 13.05 -22.90 -9.11
CA ALA A 135 13.67 -21.86 -9.94
C ALA A 135 15.16 -22.16 -10.12
N GLN A 136 15.73 -21.70 -11.24
CA GLN A 136 17.19 -21.73 -11.46
C GLN A 136 17.94 -20.73 -10.56
N SER A 137 17.21 -19.86 -9.85
CA SER A 137 17.77 -18.89 -8.90
C SER A 137 17.45 -19.31 -7.47
N GLU A 138 18.47 -19.35 -6.62
CA GLU A 138 18.33 -19.63 -5.19
C GLU A 138 17.50 -18.58 -4.44
N ASN A 139 17.35 -17.38 -5.03
CA ASN A 139 16.66 -16.24 -4.44
C ASN A 139 15.13 -16.32 -4.59
N ILE A 140 14.59 -17.25 -5.38
CA ILE A 140 13.15 -17.44 -5.56
C ILE A 140 12.79 -18.88 -5.23
N GLN A 141 12.29 -19.10 -4.02
CA GLN A 141 11.93 -20.45 -3.55
C GLN A 141 10.42 -20.72 -3.56
N SER A 142 9.60 -19.68 -3.68
CA SER A 142 8.15 -19.80 -3.83
C SER A 142 7.55 -18.57 -4.50
N ILE A 143 6.37 -18.71 -5.09
CA ILE A 143 5.49 -17.59 -5.48
C ILE A 143 4.48 -17.38 -4.34
N PRO A 144 4.30 -16.15 -3.85
CA PRO A 144 3.36 -15.90 -2.77
C PRO A 144 1.92 -15.97 -3.30
N GLY A 145 0.96 -16.32 -2.44
CA GLY A 145 -0.42 -16.42 -2.87
C GLY A 145 -1.42 -16.42 -1.71
N ASN A 146 -2.60 -15.87 -1.99
CA ASN A 146 -3.77 -15.77 -1.12
C ASN A 146 -5.01 -15.63 -2.04
N PRO A 147 -6.21 -16.12 -1.68
CA PRO A 147 -7.40 -15.98 -2.53
C PRO A 147 -7.77 -14.52 -2.85
N ASN A 148 -7.41 -13.59 -1.96
CA ASN A 148 -7.65 -12.16 -2.09
C ASN A 148 -6.37 -11.39 -2.46
N TRP A 149 -5.39 -11.99 -3.13
CA TRP A 149 -4.10 -11.35 -3.39
C TRP A 149 -4.20 -10.06 -4.21
N HIS A 150 -4.08 -8.88 -3.58
CA HIS A 150 -4.08 -7.58 -4.24
C HIS A 150 -3.24 -6.56 -3.45
N LEU A 151 -3.02 -5.36 -4.00
CA LEU A 151 -2.42 -4.25 -3.27
C LEU A 151 -3.46 -3.53 -2.43
N ALA A 152 -3.05 -2.94 -1.31
CA ALA A 152 -3.89 -2.00 -0.59
C ALA A 152 -4.14 -0.76 -1.47
N PRO A 153 -5.36 -0.20 -1.53
CA PRO A 153 -5.67 1.02 -2.28
C PRO A 153 -4.63 2.14 -2.11
N ILE A 154 -4.49 3.01 -3.13
CA ILE A 154 -3.46 4.05 -3.13
C ILE A 154 -3.63 5.04 -1.96
N GLU A 155 -4.86 5.24 -1.51
CA GLU A 155 -5.23 6.04 -0.36
C GLU A 155 -4.69 5.48 0.96
N MET A 156 -4.32 4.18 0.98
CA MET A 156 -3.72 3.43 2.08
C MET A 156 -2.19 3.25 1.93
N ALA A 157 -1.53 3.98 1.03
CA ALA A 157 -0.08 3.89 0.89
C ALA A 157 0.65 4.24 2.19
N TRP A 158 1.62 3.41 2.60
CA TRP A 158 2.43 3.58 3.81
C TRP A 158 3.92 3.79 3.52
N GLN A 159 4.41 3.40 2.33
CA GLN A 159 5.81 3.59 1.95
C GLN A 159 6.25 5.06 2.13
N GLY A 160 7.32 5.25 2.92
CA GLY A 160 7.91 6.57 3.18
C GLY A 160 7.12 7.46 4.15
N ARG A 161 6.02 6.96 4.73
CA ARG A 161 5.28 7.67 5.78
C ARG A 161 5.86 7.40 7.16
N SER A 162 5.74 8.39 8.03
CA SER A 162 6.00 8.22 9.46
C SER A 162 4.92 7.33 10.11
N LEU A 163 5.23 6.74 11.27
CA LEU A 163 4.26 5.91 12.00
C LEU A 163 3.06 6.74 12.48
N GLY A 164 3.30 7.98 12.89
CA GLY A 164 2.25 8.94 13.24
C GLY A 164 1.32 9.23 12.07
N ASP A 165 1.85 9.38 10.86
CA ASP A 165 1.03 9.60 9.65
C ASP A 165 0.21 8.36 9.30
N ILE A 166 0.80 7.17 9.42
CA ILE A 166 0.09 5.90 9.23
C ILE A 166 -1.04 5.77 10.26
N CYS A 167 -0.77 6.08 11.54
CA CYS A 167 -1.79 6.09 12.59
C CYS A 167 -2.99 6.98 12.24
N ARG A 168 -2.73 8.23 11.84
CA ARG A 168 -3.77 9.19 11.48
C ARG A 168 -4.56 8.71 10.26
N GLN A 169 -3.88 8.19 9.25
CA GLN A 169 -4.49 7.64 8.03
C GLN A 169 -5.37 6.42 8.31
N ILE A 170 -4.91 5.51 9.16
CA ILE A 170 -5.64 4.30 9.52
C ILE A 170 -6.95 4.62 10.27
N LYS A 171 -6.98 5.70 11.05
CA LYS A 171 -8.17 6.17 11.77
C LYS A 171 -9.15 6.95 10.90
N ASP A 172 -8.72 7.41 9.74
CA ASP A 172 -9.53 8.22 8.83
C ASP A 172 -10.38 7.31 7.94
N GLU A 173 -11.69 7.28 8.17
CA GLU A 173 -12.62 6.40 7.47
C GLU A 173 -12.64 6.64 5.95
N ASP A 174 -12.35 7.87 5.51
CA ASP A 174 -12.27 8.23 4.08
C ASP A 174 -11.00 7.64 3.42
N ARG A 175 -10.03 7.20 4.22
CA ARG A 175 -8.71 6.75 3.76
C ARG A 175 -8.35 5.33 4.20
N ASN A 176 -9.17 4.70 5.03
CA ASN A 176 -9.02 3.32 5.51
C ASN A 176 -10.05 2.35 4.88
N GLY A 177 -10.75 2.80 3.83
CA GLY A 177 -11.77 2.01 3.15
C GLY A 177 -13.09 1.92 3.92
N GLY A 178 -13.45 2.98 4.65
CA GLY A 178 -14.72 3.12 5.36
C GLY A 178 -14.86 2.25 6.60
N LYS A 179 -13.75 1.78 7.20
CA LYS A 179 -13.76 0.92 8.38
C LYS A 179 -13.82 1.77 9.64
N THR A 180 -14.79 1.45 10.49
CA THR A 180 -14.77 1.91 11.88
C THR A 180 -13.56 1.34 12.62
N LEU A 181 -13.19 1.93 13.76
CA LEU A 181 -12.08 1.42 14.58
C LEU A 181 -12.30 -0.04 15.03
N ALA A 182 -13.55 -0.46 15.26
CA ALA A 182 -13.86 -1.84 15.65
C ALA A 182 -13.65 -2.83 14.48
N GLU A 183 -14.10 -2.47 13.28
CA GLU A 183 -13.88 -3.27 12.06
C GLU A 183 -12.40 -3.31 11.68
N LEU A 184 -11.67 -2.23 11.93
CA LEU A 184 -10.23 -2.20 11.73
C LEU A 184 -9.51 -3.15 12.69
N VAL A 185 -9.89 -3.20 13.97
CA VAL A 185 -9.33 -4.19 14.91
C VAL A 185 -9.59 -5.61 14.42
N ASP A 186 -10.80 -5.91 13.95
CA ASP A 186 -11.12 -7.23 13.38
C ASP A 186 -10.30 -7.53 12.13
N HIS A 187 -10.21 -6.59 11.19
CA HIS A 187 -9.39 -6.71 9.99
C HIS A 187 -7.93 -7.01 10.33
N MET A 188 -7.31 -6.25 11.23
CA MET A 188 -5.91 -6.46 11.59
C MET A 188 -5.68 -7.79 12.32
N ALA A 189 -6.65 -8.25 13.09
CA ALA A 189 -6.56 -9.49 13.87
C ALA A 189 -6.87 -10.76 13.07
N ASN A 190 -7.76 -10.68 12.07
CA ASN A 190 -8.41 -11.85 11.50
C ASN A 190 -8.43 -11.90 9.97
N ASP A 191 -8.06 -10.81 9.26
CA ASP A 191 -8.04 -10.83 7.79
C ASP A 191 -6.96 -11.78 7.27
N ASP A 192 -7.34 -12.65 6.33
CA ASP A 192 -6.46 -13.69 5.79
C ASP A 192 -5.30 -13.11 4.95
N LEU A 193 -5.51 -12.00 4.23
CA LEU A 193 -4.46 -11.37 3.44
C LEU A 193 -3.49 -10.60 4.34
N VAL A 194 -3.97 -9.95 5.39
CA VAL A 194 -3.12 -9.38 6.45
C VAL A 194 -2.32 -10.50 7.12
N GLY A 195 -2.98 -11.61 7.47
CA GLY A 195 -2.38 -12.79 8.10
C GLY A 195 -1.29 -13.46 7.27
N TRP A 196 -1.30 -13.29 5.95
CA TRP A 196 -0.24 -13.78 5.07
C TRP A 196 1.16 -13.25 5.47
N GLY A 197 1.24 -12.08 6.12
CA GLY A 197 2.51 -11.51 6.61
C GLY A 197 3.29 -12.43 7.54
N TRP A 198 2.61 -13.29 8.31
CA TRP A 198 3.24 -14.28 9.22
C TRP A 198 3.47 -15.64 8.54
N HIS A 199 2.88 -15.86 7.37
CA HIS A 199 3.01 -17.11 6.59
C HIS A 199 3.39 -16.83 5.12
N PRO A 200 4.54 -16.19 4.84
CA PRO A 200 4.84 -15.63 3.51
C PRO A 200 5.34 -16.65 2.47
N GLY A 201 5.31 -17.94 2.80
CA GLY A 201 5.84 -19.01 1.97
C GLY A 201 7.36 -19.16 2.06
N LYS A 202 7.88 -20.21 1.42
CA LYS A 202 9.29 -20.61 1.53
C LYS A 202 10.23 -19.51 1.00
N GLY A 203 11.32 -19.27 1.74
CA GLY A 203 12.36 -18.31 1.38
C GLY A 203 12.04 -16.85 1.75
N ARG A 204 10.99 -16.60 2.54
CA ARG A 204 10.63 -15.27 3.04
C ARG A 204 10.57 -15.25 4.55
N GLU A 205 11.11 -14.20 5.15
CA GLU A 205 10.98 -13.93 6.58
C GLU A 205 9.56 -13.44 6.90
N PRO A 206 8.92 -13.97 7.96
CA PRO A 206 7.64 -13.48 8.46
C PRO A 206 7.79 -12.11 9.14
N VAL A 207 6.70 -11.38 9.27
CA VAL A 207 6.66 -10.19 10.15
C VAL A 207 6.83 -10.60 11.63
N PRO A 208 7.16 -9.65 12.52
CA PRO A 208 7.39 -9.94 13.94
C PRO A 208 6.18 -10.55 14.67
N GLY A 209 6.44 -11.41 15.65
CA GLY A 209 5.42 -12.00 16.52
C GLY A 209 4.40 -12.89 15.80
N THR A 210 3.12 -12.75 16.16
CA THR A 210 1.98 -13.47 15.55
C THR A 210 0.82 -12.51 15.27
N GLN A 211 -0.04 -12.84 14.29
CA GLN A 211 -1.22 -12.02 14.00
C GLN A 211 -2.13 -11.86 15.22
N LYS A 212 -2.24 -12.90 16.06
CA LYS A 212 -3.01 -12.83 17.31
C LYS A 212 -2.45 -11.77 18.27
N GLN A 213 -1.14 -11.75 18.50
CA GLN A 213 -0.50 -10.74 19.35
C GLN A 213 -0.68 -9.34 18.76
N PHE A 214 -0.52 -9.22 17.44
CA PHE A 214 -0.73 -7.96 16.73
C PHE A 214 -2.17 -7.44 16.87
N GLY A 215 -3.17 -8.31 16.71
CA GLY A 215 -4.57 -8.00 16.95
C GLY A 215 -4.88 -7.62 18.39
N GLU A 216 -4.25 -8.28 19.38
CA GLU A 216 -4.37 -7.93 20.80
C GLU A 216 -3.82 -6.53 21.09
N LEU A 217 -2.66 -6.17 20.53
CA LEU A 217 -2.09 -4.83 20.61
C LEU A 217 -3.00 -3.80 19.94
N TYR A 218 -3.50 -4.09 18.74
CA TYR A 218 -4.42 -3.19 18.02
C TYR A 218 -5.71 -2.93 18.81
N LYS A 219 -6.27 -3.98 19.40
CA LYS A 219 -7.45 -3.89 20.27
C LYS A 219 -7.17 -3.04 21.52
N ALA A 220 -6.01 -3.23 22.15
CA ALA A 220 -5.62 -2.46 23.34
C ALA A 220 -5.38 -0.97 23.01
N TRP A 221 -4.75 -0.69 21.87
CA TRP A 221 -4.59 0.67 21.35
C TRP A 221 -5.96 1.34 21.09
N ALA A 222 -6.87 0.64 20.43
CA ALA A 222 -8.23 1.14 20.21
C ALA A 222 -8.96 1.41 21.52
N ALA A 223 -8.86 0.51 22.50
CA ALA A 223 -9.49 0.63 23.81
C ALA A 223 -8.93 1.78 24.68
N THR A 224 -7.70 2.22 24.40
CA THR A 224 -7.03 3.33 25.11
C THR A 224 -7.19 4.69 24.41
N GLY A 225 -8.06 4.78 23.39
CA GLY A 225 -8.40 6.03 22.70
C GLY A 225 -7.76 6.19 21.32
N ALA A 226 -7.04 5.18 20.84
CA ALA A 226 -6.37 5.18 19.54
C ALA A 226 -5.48 6.41 19.32
N HIS A 227 -4.71 6.82 20.33
CA HIS A 227 -3.80 7.97 20.24
C HIS A 227 -2.65 7.66 19.28
N CYS A 228 -2.24 8.68 18.52
CA CYS A 228 -1.17 8.57 17.54
C CYS A 228 0.12 9.20 18.07
N PRO A 229 1.30 8.62 17.79
CA PRO A 229 2.55 9.34 17.99
C PRO A 229 2.63 10.55 17.06
N ASP A 230 3.48 11.50 17.39
CA ASP A 230 3.73 12.66 16.54
C ASP A 230 4.30 12.24 15.18
N SER A 231 5.30 11.33 15.21
CA SER A 231 6.02 10.74 14.08
C SER A 231 6.09 9.22 14.16
#